data_AF-A0A6A1UP56-F1
#
_entry.id   AF-A0A6A1UP56-F1
#
_cell.length_a   1.000
_cell.length_b   1.000
_cell.length_c   1.000
_cell.angle_alpha   90.00
_cell.angle_beta   90.00
_cell.angle_gamma   90.00
#
_symmetry.space_group_name_H-M   'P 1'
#
loop_
_entity.id
_entity.type
_entity.pdbx_description
1 polymer ?
#
loop_
_entity_poly.entity_id
_entity_poly.type
_entity_poly.pdbx_seq_one_letter_code
_entity_poly.pdbx_strand_id
1 'polypeptide(L)'
;MSQQKEEMEVEVIHSWSAPRSISTGLMYSFAQRDDMEVLDEPLYANFLRVTGMDRPYREELLSRMDSDGKKAVKEVIYGPGRKKYRFYVVASMAPPSGGQQNDTA
;
A
#
# COMPACT_ATOMS: atom_id res chain seq x y z
N MET A 1 11.89 -7.30 32.34
CA MET A 1 11.75 -8.43 31.39
C MET A 1 11.36 -7.84 30.04
N SER A 2 12.33 -7.59 29.17
CA SER A 2 12.06 -7.19 27.78
C SER A 2 11.63 -8.45 27.02
N GLN A 3 10.34 -8.56 26.70
CA GLN A 3 9.91 -9.60 25.76
C GLN A 3 10.54 -9.26 24.40
N GLN A 4 11.53 -10.06 23.99
CA GLN A 4 11.97 -10.10 22.60
C GLN A 4 10.76 -10.55 21.78
N LYS A 5 10.21 -9.62 20.99
CA LYS A 5 9.08 -9.89 20.12
C LYS A 5 9.62 -10.76 18.98
N GLU A 6 9.24 -12.03 18.93
CA GLU A 6 9.55 -12.89 17.79
C GLU A 6 9.02 -12.20 16.53
N GLU A 7 9.94 -11.75 15.68
CA GLU A 7 9.60 -11.33 14.32
C GLU A 7 9.21 -12.59 13.57
N MET A 8 7.91 -12.72 13.29
CA MET A 8 7.35 -13.87 12.58
C MET A 8 7.39 -13.62 11.08
N GLU A 9 7.55 -14.69 10.31
CA GLU A 9 7.32 -14.66 8.87
C GLU A 9 5.83 -14.35 8.61
N VAL A 10 5.56 -13.27 7.88
CA VAL A 10 4.21 -12.74 7.65
C VAL A 10 3.59 -13.37 6.41
N GLU A 11 2.39 -13.93 6.55
CA GLU A 11 1.60 -14.39 5.41
C GLU A 11 0.79 -13.23 4.83
N VAL A 12 1.08 -12.86 3.58
CA VAL A 12 0.48 -11.67 2.95
C VAL A 12 -0.71 -12.04 2.07
N ILE A 13 -1.84 -11.35 2.28
CA ILE A 13 -3.05 -11.43 1.48
C ILE A 13 -3.16 -10.17 0.62
N HIS A 14 -3.15 -10.37 -0.69
CA HIS A 14 -3.23 -9.31 -1.69
C HIS A 14 -4.66 -9.24 -2.24
N SER A 15 -5.33 -8.09 -2.09
CA SER A 15 -6.65 -7.88 -2.68
C SER A 15 -6.55 -6.90 -3.85
N TRP A 16 -6.78 -7.38 -5.07
CA TRP A 16 -6.80 -6.54 -6.27
C TRP A 16 -8.25 -6.25 -6.63
N SER A 17 -8.59 -4.97 -6.73
CA SER A 17 -9.99 -4.57 -6.91
C SER A 17 -10.13 -3.32 -7.76
N ALA A 18 -11.26 -3.20 -8.45
CA ALA A 18 -11.61 -1.98 -9.17
C ALA A 18 -12.09 -0.89 -8.18
N PRO A 19 -12.06 0.39 -8.54
CA PRO A 19 -12.70 1.44 -7.76
C PRO A 19 -14.18 1.12 -7.51
N ARG A 20 -14.70 1.48 -6.34
CA ARG A 20 -16.12 1.27 -5.93
C ARG A 20 -16.53 -0.21 -5.77
N SER A 21 -15.58 -1.09 -5.47
CA SER A 21 -15.79 -2.53 -5.27
C SER A 21 -15.98 -2.97 -3.80
N ILE A 22 -16.28 -2.04 -2.89
CA ILE A 22 -16.44 -2.32 -1.44
C ILE A 22 -15.14 -2.81 -0.77
N SER A 23 -13.99 -2.74 -1.46
CA SER A 23 -12.70 -3.19 -0.95
C SER A 23 -12.26 -2.49 0.35
N THR A 24 -12.65 -1.22 0.55
CA THR A 24 -12.45 -0.51 1.82
C THR A 24 -13.22 -1.16 2.98
N GLY A 25 -14.46 -1.61 2.74
CA GLY A 25 -15.24 -2.33 3.77
C GLY A 25 -14.61 -3.68 4.10
N LEU A 26 -14.11 -4.39 3.09
CA LEU A 26 -13.36 -5.63 3.28
C LEU A 26 -12.08 -5.39 4.11
N MET A 27 -11.34 -4.33 3.79
CA MET A 27 -10.14 -3.92 4.54
C MET A 27 -10.45 -3.70 6.02
N TYR A 28 -11.52 -2.96 6.34
CA TYR A 28 -11.94 -2.75 7.73
C TYR A 28 -12.35 -4.05 8.43
N SER A 29 -12.98 -4.99 7.72
CA SER A 29 -13.32 -6.31 8.27
C SER A 29 -12.07 -7.09 8.71
N PHE A 30 -11.01 -7.11 7.88
CA PHE A 30 -9.73 -7.71 8.25
C PHE A 30 -9.05 -6.96 9.41
N ALA A 31 -9.17 -5.63 9.46
CA ALA A 31 -8.57 -4.81 10.51
C ALA A 31 -9.18 -5.06 11.90
N GLN A 32 -10.38 -5.64 11.99
CA GLN A 32 -11.01 -6.02 13.26
C GLN A 32 -10.50 -7.35 13.82
N ARG A 33 -9.66 -8.08 13.08
CA ARG A 33 -9.12 -9.36 13.55
C ARG A 33 -7.81 -9.16 14.29
N ASP A 34 -7.67 -9.81 15.45
CA ASP A 34 -6.47 -9.72 16.27
C ASP A 34 -5.23 -10.35 15.64
N ASP A 35 -5.38 -11.19 14.61
CA ASP A 35 -4.30 -11.90 13.92
C ASP A 35 -3.81 -11.19 12.65
N MET A 36 -4.34 -9.99 12.35
CA MET A 36 -4.10 -9.27 11.10
C MET A 36 -3.41 -7.92 11.33
N GLU A 37 -2.49 -7.59 10.43
CA GLU A 37 -2.05 -6.23 10.16
C GLU A 37 -2.65 -5.76 8.83
N VAL A 38 -3.18 -4.54 8.80
CA VAL A 38 -3.77 -3.98 7.57
C VAL A 38 -2.94 -2.79 7.12
N LEU A 39 -2.56 -2.79 5.84
CA LEU A 39 -1.89 -1.65 5.20
C LEU A 39 -2.84 -0.95 4.26
N ASP A 40 -2.92 0.37 4.41
CA ASP A 40 -3.69 1.25 3.53
C ASP A 40 -2.80 1.71 2.37
N GLU A 41 -3.05 1.13 1.20
CA GLU A 41 -2.40 1.45 -0.09
C GLU A 41 -0.86 1.65 -0.05
N PRO A 42 -0.07 0.63 0.34
CA PRO A 42 1.38 0.77 0.55
C PRO A 42 2.20 1.17 -0.69
N LEU A 43 1.60 1.10 -1.89
CA LEU A 43 2.25 1.43 -3.16
C LEU A 43 1.80 2.79 -3.73
N TYR A 44 0.98 3.55 -3.01
CA TYR A 44 0.41 4.78 -3.54
C TYR A 44 1.45 5.87 -3.81
N ALA A 45 2.46 6.01 -2.95
CA ALA A 45 3.58 6.93 -3.18
C ALA A 45 4.38 6.58 -4.44
N ASN A 46 4.65 5.29 -4.67
CA ASN A 46 5.27 4.83 -5.91
C ASN A 46 4.39 5.12 -7.12
N PHE A 47 3.08 4.90 -7.01
CA PHE A 47 2.13 5.24 -8.08
C PHE A 47 2.15 6.73 -8.43
N LEU A 48 2.08 7.63 -7.43
CA LEU A 48 2.15 9.07 -7.69
C LEU A 48 3.49 9.48 -8.33
N ARG A 49 4.60 8.90 -7.87
CA ARG A 49 5.92 9.16 -8.45
C ARG A 49 5.98 8.74 -9.91
N VAL A 50 5.58 7.50 -10.24
CA VAL A 50 5.66 6.94 -11.59
C VAL A 50 4.67 7.62 -12.55
N THR A 51 3.45 7.90 -12.10
CA THR A 51 2.42 8.50 -12.96
C THR A 51 2.55 10.02 -13.10
N GLY A 52 3.29 10.68 -12.22
CA GLY A 52 3.38 12.14 -12.21
C GLY A 52 2.06 12.84 -11.85
N MET A 53 1.04 12.11 -11.39
CA MET A 53 -0.28 12.67 -11.08
C MET A 53 -0.18 13.75 -10.02
N ASP A 54 -0.64 14.96 -10.34
CA ASP A 54 -0.67 16.06 -9.40
C ASP A 54 -1.86 15.90 -8.43
N ARG A 55 -1.55 15.99 -7.14
CA ARG A 55 -2.52 15.89 -6.04
C ARG A 55 -2.13 16.91 -4.98
N PRO A 56 -3.08 17.60 -4.33
CA PRO A 56 -2.78 18.61 -3.33
C PRO A 56 -1.87 18.12 -2.18
N TYR A 57 -1.93 16.83 -1.85
CA TYR A 57 -1.16 16.18 -0.79
C TYR A 57 0.02 15.34 -1.33
N ARG A 58 0.41 15.50 -2.60
CA ARG A 58 1.47 14.69 -3.24
C ARG A 58 2.79 14.80 -2.49
N GLU A 59 3.24 16.02 -2.21
CA GLU A 59 4.52 16.24 -1.51
C GLU A 59 4.47 15.71 -0.07
N GLU A 60 3.35 15.92 0.63
CA GLU A 60 3.14 15.37 1.97
C GLU A 60 3.22 13.84 1.95
N LEU A 61 2.58 13.18 0.99
CA LEU A 61 2.61 11.73 0.84
C LEU A 61 4.03 11.23 0.54
N LEU A 62 4.72 11.84 -0.42
CA LEU A 62 6.09 11.47 -0.80
C LEU A 62 7.11 11.74 0.34
N SER A 63 6.82 12.68 1.24
CA SER A 63 7.65 12.93 2.41
C SER A 63 7.47 11.88 3.52
N ARG A 64 6.29 11.24 3.59
CA ARG A 64 5.94 10.27 4.63
C ARG A 64 6.11 8.81 4.22
N MET A 65 5.98 8.52 2.92
CA MET A 65 6.02 7.17 2.38
C MET A 65 7.20 7.00 1.43
N ASP A 66 7.81 5.82 1.46
CA ASP A 66 8.86 5.50 0.51
C ASP A 66 8.25 5.40 -0.90
N SER A 67 8.75 6.24 -1.79
CA SER A 67 8.29 6.24 -3.18
C SER A 67 8.87 5.05 -3.95
N ASP A 68 9.94 4.40 -3.49
CA ASP A 68 10.51 3.22 -4.15
C ASP A 68 9.62 1.99 -3.96
N GLY A 69 8.88 1.64 -5.02
CA GLY A 69 8.02 0.47 -5.03
C GLY A 69 8.73 -0.85 -4.69
N LYS A 70 9.99 -1.06 -5.08
CA LYS A 70 10.70 -2.31 -4.74
C LYS A 70 10.99 -2.37 -3.25
N LYS A 71 11.39 -1.23 -2.68
CA LYS A 71 11.65 -1.11 -1.25
C LYS A 71 10.36 -1.23 -0.44
N ALA A 72 9.28 -0.59 -0.87
CA ALA A 72 7.97 -0.73 -0.25
C ALA A 72 7.48 -2.20 -0.25
N VAL A 73 7.67 -2.93 -1.36
CA VAL A 73 7.33 -4.36 -1.39
C VAL A 73 8.16 -5.16 -0.40
N LYS A 74 9.49 -4.96 -0.38
CA LYS A 74 10.39 -5.75 0.46
C LYS A 74 10.25 -5.43 1.95
N GLU A 75 10.15 -4.16 2.31
CA GLU A 75 10.25 -3.69 3.70
C GLU A 75 8.90 -3.42 4.35
N VAL A 76 7.86 -3.09 3.58
CA VAL A 76 6.53 -2.78 4.11
C VAL A 76 5.57 -3.95 3.91
N ILE A 77 5.49 -4.49 2.69
CA ILE A 77 4.57 -5.59 2.38
C ILE A 77 5.08 -6.91 2.97
N TYR A 78 6.30 -7.32 2.62
CA TYR A 78 6.92 -8.56 3.09
C TYR A 78 7.90 -8.37 4.26
N GLY A 79 8.00 -7.15 4.78
CA GLY A 79 8.84 -6.89 5.95
C GLY A 79 8.32 -7.61 7.21
N PRO A 80 9.14 -7.68 8.27
CA PRO A 80 8.74 -8.31 9.52
C PRO A 80 7.44 -7.68 10.07
N GLY A 81 6.58 -8.52 10.63
CA GLY A 81 5.29 -8.11 11.19
C GLY A 81 5.15 -8.54 12.63
N ARG A 82 4.19 -7.93 13.34
CA ARG A 82 3.85 -8.30 14.72
C ARG A 82 2.73 -9.33 14.76
N LYS A 83 2.07 -9.56 13.63
CA LYS A 83 0.94 -10.47 13.47
C LYS A 83 1.25 -11.49 12.38
N LYS A 84 0.53 -12.61 12.43
CA LYS A 84 0.71 -13.72 11.50
C LYS A 84 0.38 -13.30 10.07
N TYR A 85 -0.70 -12.54 9.90
CA TYR A 85 -1.20 -12.19 8.58
C TYR A 85 -1.11 -10.69 8.33
N ARG A 86 -0.93 -10.33 7.06
CA ARG A 86 -1.00 -8.95 6.60
C ARG A 86 -1.90 -8.83 5.38
N PHE A 87 -2.84 -7.90 5.42
CA PHE A 87 -3.78 -7.65 4.34
C PHE A 87 -3.56 -6.24 3.77
N TYR A 88 -3.61 -6.12 2.45
CA TYR A 88 -3.67 -4.82 1.81
C TYR A 88 -4.45 -4.86 0.51
N VAL A 89 -5.03 -3.72 0.16
CA VAL A 89 -5.79 -3.53 -1.07
C VAL A 89 -4.93 -2.79 -2.08
N VAL A 90 -4.94 -3.27 -3.32
CA VAL A 90 -4.49 -2.52 -4.49
C VAL A 90 -5.73 -2.16 -5.30
N ALA A 91 -6.06 -0.88 -5.33
CA ALA A 91 -7.04 -0.36 -6.26
C ALA A 91 -6.40 -0.18 -7.63
N SER A 92 -7.02 -0.74 -8.68
CA SER A 92 -6.67 -0.37 -10.06
C SER A 92 -7.05 1.09 -10.28
N MET A 93 -6.08 1.98 -10.10
CA MET A 93 -6.25 3.39 -10.43
C MET A 93 -6.12 3.55 -11.94
N ALA A 94 -7.27 3.65 -12.63
CA ALA A 94 -7.28 4.06 -14.03
C ALA A 94 -6.62 5.44 -14.13
N PRO A 95 -5.66 5.65 -15.05
CA PRO A 95 -5.16 6.99 -15.31
C PRO A 95 -6.36 7.87 -15.72
N PRO A 96 -6.42 9.13 -15.26
CA PRO A 96 -7.49 10.03 -15.66
C PRO A 96 -7.55 10.08 -17.18
N SER A 97 -8.78 9.99 -17.71
CA SER A 97 -9.06 10.11 -19.13
C SER A 97 -8.80 11.56 -19.57
N GLY A 98 -7.53 11.92 -19.76
CA GLY A 98 -7.11 13.26 -20.19
C GLY A 98 -5.85 13.72 -19.46
N GLY A 99 -4.71 13.69 -20.15
CA GLY A 99 -3.44 14.24 -19.68
C GLY A 99 -2.24 13.57 -20.33
N GLN A 100 -1.68 14.27 -21.33
CA GLN A 100 -0.55 13.93 -22.20
C GLN A 100 0.46 12.89 -21.68
N GLN A 101 0.74 11.91 -22.55
CA GLN A 101 2.09 11.36 -22.70
C GLN A 101 3.03 12.54 -22.96
N ASN A 102 3.80 12.92 -21.95
CA ASN A 102 4.95 13.77 -22.17
C ASN A 102 6.09 12.84 -22.58
N ASP A 103 6.19 12.59 -23.88
CA ASP A 103 7.44 12.17 -24.51
C ASP A 103 8.45 13.31 -24.35
N THR A 104 9.41 13.16 -23.44
CA THR A 104 10.68 13.90 -23.37
C THR A 104 11.56 13.16 -22.35
N ALA A 105 12.76 12.64 -22.63
CA ALA A 105 13.63 12.56 -23.79
C ALA A 105 14.51 11.30 -23.66
#